data_AF-A0A660PNT6-F1
#
_entry.id   AF-A0A660PNT6-F1
#
_cell.length_a   1.000
_cell.length_b   1.000
_cell.length_c   1.000
_cell.angle_alpha   90.00
_cell.angle_beta   90.00
_cell.angle_gamma   90.00
#
_symmetry.space_group_name_H-M   'P 1'
#
loop_
_entity.id
_entity.type
_entity.pdbx_description
1 polymer ?
#
loop_
_entity_poly.entity_id
_entity_poly.type
_entity_poly.pdbx_seq_one_letter_code
_entity_poly.pdbx_strand_id
1 'polypeptide(L)'
;MSKSRDLSGCAPQLENLGDGRDNMKKLRSILIIVCIIFCLRPTTVLANQNDYTSDKITEISADPNRIGENSQTLNLSFTTDCPDHALFGQPFQPPTDNNWMASTSDNGTAGSILVFDNFINSGSINRICFWGINGYFSDNRWYVCYESPMEFQIRFFDDNNGFPETQVASFDISCVGNQTGLIYGGAFELYQYFADLAEPVEISEGWISIQGMDGNPECWFAWMSSLDGYDSSSLQWTGSSLNIVEVDRALCLQHQEFLCGDIDGNNVIDLYDVIYFIFYKYKGGPAPASMLTTDINRDDYYNILDIVFLLSFLYKDGPTPVCP
;
A
#
# COMPACT_ATOMS: atom_id res chain seq x y z
N MET A 1 -16.45 65.27 13.85
CA MET A 1 -15.58 64.26 14.49
C MET A 1 -15.94 62.90 13.91
N SER A 2 -15.25 62.54 12.83
CA SER A 2 -15.24 61.21 12.25
C SER A 2 -14.23 60.37 13.05
N LYS A 3 -14.60 59.14 13.41
CA LYS A 3 -13.65 58.10 13.80
C LYS A 3 -13.87 56.92 12.86
N SER A 4 -13.04 56.84 11.84
CA SER A 4 -12.79 55.63 11.08
C SER A 4 -12.27 54.55 12.03
N ARG A 5 -12.88 53.36 11.98
CA ARG A 5 -12.22 52.14 12.41
C ARG A 5 -11.79 51.40 11.15
N ASP A 6 -10.49 51.26 11.06
CA ASP A 6 -9.71 50.60 10.04
C ASP A 6 -10.05 49.10 10.05
N LEU A 7 -10.42 48.57 8.89
CA LEU A 7 -10.51 47.12 8.61
C LEU A 7 -9.48 46.79 7.53
N SER A 8 -8.23 47.17 7.77
CA SER A 8 -7.09 46.58 7.07
C SER A 8 -6.68 45.29 7.80
N GLY A 9 -7.15 44.14 7.32
CA GLY A 9 -6.64 42.85 7.83
C GLY A 9 -7.53 41.63 7.63
N CYS A 10 -7.93 41.32 6.39
CA CYS A 10 -8.20 39.93 5.96
C CYS A 10 -8.45 39.84 4.44
N ALA A 11 -7.36 39.73 3.69
CA ALA A 11 -7.18 39.09 2.38
C ALA A 11 -5.83 39.59 1.82
N PRO A 12 -5.00 38.77 1.16
CA PRO A 12 -5.31 37.52 0.46
C PRO A 12 -4.38 36.35 0.84
N GLN A 13 -4.72 35.12 0.42
CA GLN A 13 -3.85 34.07 -0.14
C GLN A 13 -4.69 32.78 -0.27
N LEU A 14 -5.68 32.82 -1.16
CA LEU A 14 -6.26 31.64 -1.80
C LEU A 14 -5.47 31.44 -3.11
N GLU A 15 -4.22 31.01 -3.00
CA GLU A 15 -3.35 30.63 -4.12
C GLU A 15 -2.85 29.20 -3.88
N ASN A 16 -3.68 28.21 -4.22
CA ASN A 16 -3.31 26.92 -4.84
C ASN A 16 -4.44 25.89 -4.84
N LEU A 17 -5.67 26.32 -5.14
CA LEU A 17 -6.71 25.42 -5.62
C LEU A 17 -6.82 25.63 -7.13
N GLY A 18 -5.99 24.91 -7.90
CA GLY A 18 -6.21 24.78 -9.34
C GLY A 18 -7.62 24.27 -9.59
N ASP A 19 -8.42 25.04 -10.32
CA ASP A 19 -9.84 24.81 -10.57
C ASP A 19 -10.10 23.37 -11.06
N GLY A 20 -10.73 22.54 -10.23
CA GLY A 20 -11.11 21.17 -10.56
C GLY A 20 -11.99 21.07 -11.82
N ARG A 21 -12.63 22.16 -12.26
CA ARG A 21 -13.33 22.20 -13.56
C ARG A 21 -12.39 22.32 -14.75
N ASP A 22 -11.24 22.96 -14.61
CA ASP A 22 -10.26 23.11 -15.67
C ASP A 22 -9.43 21.83 -15.85
N ASN A 23 -9.13 21.15 -14.75
CA ASN A 23 -8.53 19.82 -14.76
C ASN A 23 -9.48 18.76 -15.34
N MET A 24 -10.78 18.83 -15.06
CA MET A 24 -11.78 17.96 -15.73
C MET A 24 -11.96 18.26 -17.21
N LYS A 25 -11.77 19.51 -17.66
CA LYS A 25 -11.78 19.86 -19.09
C LYS A 25 -10.54 19.30 -19.80
N LYS A 26 -9.35 19.40 -19.17
CA LYS A 26 -8.12 18.77 -19.66
C LYS A 26 -8.24 17.25 -19.74
N LEU A 27 -8.82 16.61 -18.71
CA LEU A 27 -9.08 15.17 -18.68
C LEU A 27 -10.06 14.74 -19.78
N ARG A 28 -11.14 15.50 -20.03
CA ARG A 28 -12.05 15.25 -21.17
C ARG A 28 -11.34 15.38 -22.51
N SER A 29 -10.50 16.38 -22.68
CA SER A 29 -9.69 16.56 -23.90
C SER A 29 -8.70 15.42 -24.09
N ILE A 30 -8.06 14.93 -23.02
CA ILE A 30 -7.15 13.77 -23.05
C ILE A 30 -7.91 12.49 -23.39
N LEU A 31 -9.08 12.24 -22.76
CA LEU A 31 -9.92 11.08 -23.08
C LEU A 31 -10.37 11.10 -24.55
N ILE A 32 -10.73 12.29 -25.07
CA ILE A 32 -11.10 12.47 -26.48
C ILE A 32 -9.89 12.22 -27.38
N ILE A 33 -8.69 12.68 -27.01
CA ILE A 33 -7.45 12.43 -27.77
C ILE A 33 -7.10 10.93 -27.76
N VAL A 34 -7.24 10.24 -26.63
CA VAL A 34 -7.03 8.78 -26.53
C VAL A 34 -8.06 8.03 -27.39
N CYS A 35 -9.34 8.43 -27.38
CA CYS A 35 -10.34 7.89 -28.30
C CYS A 35 -10.01 8.17 -29.79
N ILE A 36 -9.48 9.34 -30.12
CA ILE A 36 -9.07 9.70 -31.49
C ILE A 36 -7.85 8.88 -31.94
N ILE A 37 -6.88 8.64 -31.06
CA ILE A 37 -5.70 7.80 -31.34
C ILE A 37 -6.11 6.35 -31.64
N PHE A 38 -7.13 5.82 -30.97
CA PHE A 38 -7.71 4.51 -31.28
C PHE A 38 -8.56 4.49 -32.56
N CYS A 39 -9.20 5.61 -32.93
CA CYS A 39 -9.99 5.73 -34.16
C CYS A 39 -9.15 6.01 -35.43
N LEU A 40 -7.88 6.40 -35.31
CA LEU A 40 -7.04 6.82 -36.45
C LEU A 40 -5.94 5.81 -36.86
N ARG A 41 -5.91 4.59 -36.31
CA ARG A 41 -5.07 3.53 -36.88
C ARG A 41 -5.81 2.87 -38.06
N PRO A 42 -5.36 3.01 -39.32
CA PRO A 42 -5.90 2.21 -40.41
C PRO A 42 -5.45 0.76 -40.21
N THR A 43 -6.35 -0.11 -39.74
CA THR A 43 -6.16 -1.55 -39.80
C THR A 43 -6.30 -2.01 -41.25
N THR A 44 -5.18 -2.18 -41.94
CA THR A 44 -5.13 -3.06 -43.11
C THR A 44 -4.93 -4.50 -42.61
N VAL A 45 -6.02 -5.16 -42.21
CA VAL A 45 -6.05 -6.62 -42.10
C VAL A 45 -6.93 -7.12 -43.23
N LEU A 46 -6.33 -7.80 -44.20
CA LEU A 46 -7.04 -8.53 -45.24
C LEU A 46 -7.89 -9.60 -44.57
N ALA A 47 -9.21 -9.49 -44.75
CA ALA A 47 -10.17 -10.49 -44.33
C ALA A 47 -9.90 -11.81 -45.04
N ASN A 48 -9.77 -12.89 -44.28
CA ASN A 48 -10.06 -14.23 -44.77
C ASN A 48 -11.31 -14.71 -44.04
N GLN A 49 -12.39 -14.88 -44.81
CA GLN A 49 -13.67 -15.43 -44.37
C GLN A 49 -13.46 -16.83 -43.78
N ASN A 50 -14.02 -17.08 -42.59
CA ASN A 50 -14.64 -18.35 -42.25
C ASN A 50 -15.81 -18.09 -41.29
N ASP A 51 -16.98 -18.13 -41.93
CA ASP A 51 -18.35 -18.39 -41.48
C ASP A 51 -18.56 -18.76 -40.00
N TYR A 52 -19.33 -17.93 -39.29
CA TYR A 52 -20.06 -18.30 -38.08
C TYR A 52 -21.55 -18.26 -38.40
N THR A 53 -22.13 -19.42 -38.68
CA THR A 53 -23.59 -19.59 -38.72
C THR A 53 -24.11 -19.92 -37.34
N SER A 54 -25.03 -19.07 -36.88
CA SER A 54 -25.98 -19.30 -35.78
C SER A 54 -26.70 -20.64 -35.97
N ASP A 55 -26.71 -21.50 -34.94
CA ASP A 55 -27.86 -22.35 -34.67
C ASP A 55 -27.87 -22.94 -33.24
N LYS A 56 -29.02 -22.76 -32.59
CA LYS A 56 -29.63 -23.53 -31.49
C LYS A 56 -29.04 -23.44 -30.07
N ILE A 57 -29.61 -22.51 -29.31
CA ILE A 57 -29.84 -22.66 -27.86
C ILE A 57 -30.93 -23.71 -27.68
N THR A 58 -30.62 -24.83 -27.03
CA THR A 58 -31.60 -25.77 -26.45
C THR A 58 -31.35 -25.87 -24.95
N GLU A 59 -32.44 -25.70 -24.19
CA GLU A 59 -32.56 -25.76 -22.75
C GLU A 59 -31.88 -27.01 -22.15
N ILE A 60 -31.03 -26.84 -21.12
CA ILE A 60 -30.56 -27.93 -20.28
C ILE A 60 -31.42 -27.96 -19.01
N SER A 61 -32.32 -28.93 -18.99
CA SER A 61 -33.05 -29.43 -17.81
C SER A 61 -32.07 -29.87 -16.72
N ALA A 62 -32.31 -29.43 -15.48
CA ALA A 62 -31.57 -29.84 -14.30
C ALA A 62 -31.80 -31.35 -13.99
N ASP A 63 -30.74 -32.15 -14.10
CA ASP A 63 -30.66 -33.51 -13.56
C ASP A 63 -29.83 -33.47 -12.25
N PRO A 64 -30.39 -33.83 -11.07
CA PRO A 64 -29.71 -33.64 -9.80
C PRO A 64 -28.62 -34.69 -9.46
N ASN A 65 -28.25 -35.60 -10.36
CA ASN A 65 -27.30 -36.70 -10.03
C ASN A 65 -26.11 -36.85 -10.98
N ARG A 66 -25.47 -35.74 -11.39
CA ARG A 66 -24.19 -35.80 -12.11
C ARG A 66 -23.11 -34.97 -11.42
N ILE A 67 -22.47 -35.58 -10.42
CA ILE A 67 -21.22 -35.07 -9.83
C ILE A 67 -20.12 -35.34 -10.86
N GLY A 68 -19.72 -34.29 -11.57
CA GLY A 68 -18.55 -34.25 -12.43
C GLY A 68 -17.68 -33.09 -11.97
N GLU A 69 -16.52 -33.43 -11.41
CA GLU A 69 -15.46 -32.51 -11.02
C GLU A 69 -15.15 -31.54 -12.17
N ASN A 70 -15.50 -30.27 -12.00
CA ASN A 70 -14.92 -29.11 -12.67
C ASN A 70 -15.57 -27.84 -12.10
N SER A 71 -15.50 -27.69 -10.78
CA SER A 71 -15.51 -26.37 -10.17
C SER A 71 -14.05 -25.98 -10.02
N GLN A 72 -13.48 -25.30 -11.02
CA GLN A 72 -12.34 -24.45 -10.73
C GLN A 72 -12.88 -23.30 -9.89
N THR A 73 -13.01 -23.57 -8.58
CA THR A 73 -12.91 -22.49 -7.60
C THR A 73 -11.58 -21.83 -7.90
N LEU A 74 -11.62 -20.54 -8.23
CA LEU A 74 -10.43 -19.72 -8.18
C LEU A 74 -10.03 -19.70 -6.70
N ASN A 75 -9.27 -20.72 -6.28
CA ASN A 75 -8.62 -20.73 -4.99
C ASN A 75 -7.60 -19.59 -5.07
N LEU A 76 -8.01 -18.39 -4.64
CA LEU A 76 -7.05 -17.43 -4.14
C LEU A 76 -6.38 -18.13 -2.95
N SER A 77 -5.29 -18.84 -3.24
CA SER A 77 -4.35 -19.28 -2.23
C SER A 77 -3.75 -18.00 -1.68
N PHE A 78 -4.36 -17.43 -0.65
CA PHE A 78 -3.68 -16.44 0.17
C PHE A 78 -2.42 -17.13 0.68
N THR A 79 -1.27 -16.66 0.23
CA THR A 79 -0.01 -17.17 0.73
C THR A 79 0.10 -16.71 2.18
N THR A 80 0.16 -17.66 3.11
CA THR A 80 0.50 -17.41 4.51
C THR A 80 1.98 -17.14 4.69
N ASP A 81 2.69 -16.89 3.59
CA ASP A 81 4.14 -16.78 3.52
C ASP A 81 4.54 -15.38 3.09
N CYS A 82 5.81 -15.05 3.32
CA CYS A 82 6.40 -13.88 2.73
C CYS A 82 6.28 -13.90 1.20
N PRO A 83 6.21 -12.73 0.54
CA PRO A 83 6.22 -12.71 -0.91
C PRO A 83 7.54 -13.30 -1.44
N ASP A 84 7.49 -13.85 -2.65
CA ASP A 84 8.66 -14.46 -3.29
C ASP A 84 9.86 -13.51 -3.29
N HIS A 85 11.07 -14.08 -3.11
CA HIS A 85 12.34 -13.35 -3.08
C HIS A 85 12.52 -12.37 -1.90
N ALA A 86 11.78 -12.54 -0.80
CA ALA A 86 12.09 -11.84 0.44
C ALA A 86 13.55 -12.10 0.88
N LEU A 87 14.25 -11.03 1.25
CA LEU A 87 15.60 -11.06 1.80
C LEU A 87 15.60 -11.62 3.23
N PHE A 88 14.52 -11.34 3.94
CA PHE A 88 14.22 -11.80 5.29
C PHE A 88 12.71 -11.99 5.41
N GLY A 89 12.27 -13.01 6.13
CA GLY A 89 10.86 -13.33 6.22
C GLY A 89 10.45 -13.95 7.56
N GLN A 90 9.40 -13.36 8.12
CA GLN A 90 8.68 -13.78 9.32
C GLN A 90 7.19 -13.68 9.01
N PRO A 91 6.57 -14.72 8.43
CA PRO A 91 5.14 -14.70 8.12
C PRO A 91 4.27 -14.57 9.37
N PHE A 92 3.05 -14.06 9.20
CA PHE A 92 2.13 -13.92 10.33
C PHE A 92 1.73 -15.29 10.93
N GLN A 93 1.61 -15.35 12.25
CA GLN A 93 1.07 -16.51 12.96
C GLN A 93 -0.43 -16.67 12.67
N PRO A 94 -0.91 -17.82 12.18
CA PRO A 94 -2.31 -17.99 11.77
C PRO A 94 -3.29 -17.94 12.95
N PRO A 95 -4.56 -17.53 12.72
CA PRO A 95 -5.56 -17.42 13.79
C PRO A 95 -6.02 -18.79 14.34
N THR A 96 -5.63 -19.90 13.70
CA THR A 96 -5.89 -21.26 14.19
C THR A 96 -5.00 -21.66 15.37
N ASP A 97 -3.91 -20.92 15.61
CA ASP A 97 -3.14 -21.03 16.84
C ASP A 97 -3.85 -20.26 17.95
N ASN A 98 -3.95 -20.81 19.16
CA ASN A 98 -4.61 -20.12 20.27
C ASN A 98 -3.69 -19.11 21.00
N ASN A 99 -2.40 -19.07 20.66
CA ASN A 99 -1.38 -18.27 21.34
C ASN A 99 -0.86 -17.11 20.47
N TRP A 100 -1.56 -16.72 19.41
CA TRP A 100 -1.19 -15.52 18.65
C TRP A 100 -1.20 -14.28 19.54
N MET A 101 -0.38 -13.31 19.18
CA MET A 101 -0.27 -12.04 19.88
C MET A 101 -0.26 -10.88 18.88
N ALA A 102 -0.91 -9.78 19.21
CA ALA A 102 -0.77 -8.53 18.49
C ALA A 102 -0.32 -7.45 19.47
N SER A 103 0.87 -6.89 19.24
CA SER A 103 1.44 -5.88 20.12
C SER A 103 1.13 -4.49 19.57
N THR A 104 0.41 -3.67 20.33
CA THR A 104 0.10 -2.29 19.93
C THR A 104 1.38 -1.51 19.69
N SER A 105 1.47 -0.81 18.56
CA SER A 105 2.59 0.05 18.19
C SER A 105 2.02 1.29 17.51
N ASP A 106 1.64 2.28 18.31
CA ASP A 106 0.83 3.39 17.84
C ASP A 106 1.01 4.65 18.69
N ASN A 107 1.12 5.80 18.03
CA ASN A 107 1.34 7.11 18.63
C ASN A 107 0.07 7.70 19.29
N GLY A 108 -1.12 7.23 18.93
CA GLY A 108 -2.40 7.58 19.56
C GLY A 108 -2.59 6.98 20.97
N THR A 109 -1.72 6.05 21.37
CA THR A 109 -1.75 5.45 22.71
C THR A 109 -1.18 6.36 23.79
N ALA A 110 -1.59 6.13 25.04
CA ALA A 110 -0.94 6.75 26.19
C ALA A 110 0.52 6.29 26.28
N GLY A 111 1.46 7.19 25.96
CA GLY A 111 2.90 6.92 26.01
C GLY A 111 3.55 6.68 24.66
N SER A 112 2.81 6.77 23.53
CA SER A 112 3.35 6.55 22.18
C SER A 112 4.11 5.23 22.09
N ILE A 113 3.37 4.14 22.25
CA ILE A 113 3.92 2.78 22.32
C ILE A 113 4.64 2.46 21.00
N LEU A 114 5.82 1.84 21.10
CA LEU A 114 6.61 1.34 19.96
C LEU A 114 6.83 -0.16 20.13
N VAL A 115 6.72 -0.90 19.04
CA VAL A 115 7.18 -2.28 18.93
C VAL A 115 8.39 -2.31 18.01
N PHE A 116 9.38 -3.11 18.38
CA PHE A 116 10.57 -3.38 17.60
C PHE A 116 10.71 -4.87 17.36
N ASP A 117 11.23 -5.23 16.20
CA ASP A 117 11.70 -6.57 15.94
C ASP A 117 13.09 -6.54 15.33
N ASN A 118 13.88 -7.58 15.58
CA ASN A 118 15.20 -7.71 15.00
C ASN A 118 15.11 -8.39 13.63
N PHE A 119 16.16 -8.23 12.84
CA PHE A 119 16.29 -8.94 11.58
C PHE A 119 17.76 -9.14 11.23
N ILE A 120 17.98 -10.13 10.37
CA ILE A 120 19.20 -10.30 9.60
C ILE A 120 18.86 -10.17 8.13
N ASN A 121 19.75 -9.58 7.35
CA ASN A 121 19.50 -9.22 5.97
C ASN A 121 20.76 -9.37 5.12
N SER A 122 20.57 -9.75 3.86
CA SER A 122 21.66 -10.03 2.93
C SER A 122 21.70 -9.08 1.72
N GLY A 123 20.84 -8.06 1.66
CA GLY A 123 20.74 -7.16 0.50
C GLY A 123 20.29 -5.74 0.85
N SER A 124 19.93 -4.96 -0.17
CA SER A 124 19.37 -3.62 0.00
C SER A 124 17.87 -3.72 0.29
N ILE A 125 17.37 -3.02 1.32
CA ILE A 125 15.95 -3.07 1.67
C ILE A 125 15.26 -1.83 1.11
N ASN A 126 14.28 -1.98 0.23
CA ASN A 126 13.47 -0.86 -0.24
C ASN A 126 11.96 -1.14 -0.24
N ARG A 127 11.55 -2.34 0.21
CA ARG A 127 10.15 -2.70 0.41
C ARG A 127 9.99 -3.57 1.64
N ILE A 128 8.92 -3.32 2.38
CA ILE A 128 8.54 -4.05 3.59
C ILE A 128 7.12 -4.53 3.43
N CYS A 129 6.90 -5.83 3.62
CA CYS A 129 5.56 -6.40 3.80
C CYS A 129 5.37 -6.68 5.29
N PHE A 130 4.27 -6.25 5.88
CA PHE A 130 3.99 -6.52 7.29
C PHE A 130 2.49 -6.67 7.55
N TRP A 131 2.15 -7.29 8.68
CA TRP A 131 0.76 -7.60 9.01
C TRP A 131 0.37 -7.09 10.39
N GLY A 132 -0.86 -6.64 10.51
CA GLY A 132 -1.41 -6.20 11.78
C GLY A 132 -2.92 -6.15 11.79
N ILE A 133 -3.44 -5.90 12.98
CA ILE A 133 -4.87 -5.68 13.23
C ILE A 133 -5.06 -4.28 13.79
N ASN A 134 -6.25 -3.72 13.59
CA ASN A 134 -6.58 -2.38 14.05
C ASN A 134 -7.65 -2.44 15.14
N GLY A 135 -7.39 -1.77 16.25
CA GLY A 135 -8.33 -1.71 17.35
C GLY A 135 -7.87 -0.76 18.45
N TYR A 136 -8.73 -0.55 19.44
CA TYR A 136 -8.41 0.27 20.60
C TYR A 136 -8.97 -0.33 21.87
N PHE A 137 -8.38 0.01 23.01
CA PHE A 137 -8.78 -0.49 24.31
C PHE A 137 -9.45 0.61 25.12
N SER A 138 -10.70 0.38 25.50
CA SER A 138 -11.48 1.29 26.35
C SER A 138 -12.40 0.49 27.25
N ASP A 139 -12.71 1.01 28.45
CA ASP A 139 -13.62 0.36 29.40
C ASP A 139 -13.30 -1.12 29.67
N ASN A 140 -12.01 -1.43 29.77
CA ASN A 140 -11.48 -2.78 29.98
C ASN A 140 -11.84 -3.80 28.87
N ARG A 141 -12.03 -3.31 27.63
CA ARG A 141 -12.41 -4.13 26.47
C ARG A 141 -11.75 -3.61 25.19
N TRP A 142 -11.47 -4.54 24.27
CA TRP A 142 -11.03 -4.22 22.91
C TRP A 142 -12.20 -3.96 21.97
N TYR A 143 -12.05 -2.93 21.16
CA TYR A 143 -12.97 -2.54 20.10
C TYR A 143 -12.23 -2.56 18.76
N VAL A 144 -12.95 -2.97 17.71
CA VAL A 144 -12.46 -2.90 16.34
C VAL A 144 -12.54 -1.46 15.83
N CYS A 145 -11.60 -1.08 14.99
CA CYS A 145 -11.63 0.18 14.26
C CYS A 145 -11.18 -0.06 12.82
N TYR A 146 -11.33 0.97 11.99
CA TYR A 146 -10.89 0.94 10.60
C TYR A 146 -10.25 2.27 10.24
N GLU A 147 -9.07 2.21 9.64
CA GLU A 147 -8.29 3.35 9.20
C GLU A 147 -7.70 2.99 7.83
N SER A 148 -7.94 3.84 6.83
CA SER A 148 -7.41 3.66 5.47
C SER A 148 -7.41 5.00 4.71
N PRO A 149 -6.26 5.47 4.23
CA PRO A 149 -4.94 4.90 4.50
C PRO A 149 -4.58 5.03 5.99
N MET A 150 -3.67 4.18 6.44
CA MET A 150 -3.05 4.28 7.77
C MET A 150 -1.67 4.90 7.62
N GLU A 151 -1.36 5.87 8.47
CA GLU A 151 -0.06 6.56 8.47
C GLU A 151 0.92 5.84 9.39
N PHE A 152 2.08 5.46 8.87
CA PHE A 152 3.13 4.76 9.61
C PHE A 152 4.42 5.57 9.68
N GLN A 153 5.11 5.52 10.82
CA GLN A 153 6.53 5.84 10.90
C GLN A 153 7.32 4.54 11.05
N ILE A 154 8.14 4.23 10.04
CA ILE A 154 9.01 3.06 10.00
C ILE A 154 10.43 3.51 10.27
N ARG A 155 11.08 2.91 11.27
CA ARG A 155 12.44 3.27 11.70
C ARG A 155 13.33 2.05 11.71
N PHE A 156 14.58 2.23 11.27
CA PHE A 156 15.63 1.22 11.35
C PHE A 156 16.70 1.65 12.33
N PHE A 157 17.27 0.70 13.07
CA PHE A 157 18.29 0.95 14.08
C PHE A 157 19.42 -0.07 13.98
N ASP A 158 20.63 0.36 14.32
CA ASP A 158 21.74 -0.54 14.58
C ASP A 158 21.46 -1.41 15.82
N ASP A 159 21.98 -2.64 15.82
CA ASP A 159 22.00 -3.49 17.01
C ASP A 159 23.13 -3.09 17.96
N ASN A 160 22.80 -2.96 19.24
CA ASN A 160 23.76 -2.83 20.32
C ASN A 160 23.52 -3.90 21.39
N ASN A 161 24.14 -5.07 21.20
CA ASN A 161 24.06 -6.20 22.11
C ASN A 161 22.62 -6.70 22.32
N GLY A 162 21.85 -6.82 21.24
CA GLY A 162 20.47 -7.30 21.28
C GLY A 162 19.44 -6.23 21.65
N PHE A 163 19.76 -4.95 21.44
CA PHE A 163 18.83 -3.84 21.64
C PHE A 163 19.00 -2.77 20.55
N PRO A 164 17.91 -2.08 20.15
CA PRO A 164 18.00 -0.95 19.23
C PRO A 164 18.71 0.22 19.90
N GLU A 165 19.69 0.82 19.21
CA GLU A 165 20.41 2.00 19.72
C GLU A 165 20.29 3.20 18.78
N THR A 166 21.10 3.22 17.71
CA THR A 166 21.21 4.37 16.82
C THR A 166 20.25 4.20 15.66
N GLN A 167 19.36 5.18 15.47
CA GLN A 167 18.47 5.18 14.31
C GLN A 167 19.28 5.43 13.03
N VAL A 168 19.22 4.48 12.10
CA VAL A 168 19.90 4.51 10.80
C VAL A 168 19.03 5.20 9.74
N ALA A 169 17.73 4.92 9.73
CA ALA A 169 16.79 5.48 8.76
C ALA A 169 15.39 5.64 9.37
N SER A 170 14.59 6.54 8.80
CA SER A 170 13.19 6.76 9.19
C SER A 170 12.37 7.20 8.00
N PHE A 171 11.18 6.65 7.87
CA PHE A 171 10.27 6.90 6.77
C PHE A 171 8.86 7.12 7.31
N ASP A 172 8.19 8.17 6.85
CA ASP A 172 6.77 8.39 7.06
C ASP A 172 6.03 7.90 5.81
N ILE A 173 5.17 6.90 5.97
CA ILE A 173 4.56 6.17 4.85
C ILE A 173 3.06 6.01 5.09
N SER A 174 2.27 6.42 4.10
CA SER A 174 0.83 6.21 4.05
C SER A 174 0.52 4.89 3.34
N CYS A 175 -0.03 3.91 4.06
CA CYS A 175 -0.31 2.57 3.53
C CYS A 175 -1.81 2.29 3.47
N VAL A 176 -2.28 1.69 2.38
CA VAL A 176 -3.61 1.09 2.30
C VAL A 176 -3.51 -0.38 2.69
N GLY A 177 -4.21 -0.77 3.77
CA GLY A 177 -4.22 -2.15 4.25
C GLY A 177 -5.09 -3.05 3.38
N ASN A 178 -4.51 -4.13 2.85
CA ASN A 178 -5.23 -5.17 2.13
C ASN A 178 -5.84 -6.17 3.12
N GLN A 179 -7.16 -6.34 3.07
CA GLN A 179 -7.85 -7.33 3.89
C GLN A 179 -7.44 -8.76 3.46
N THR A 180 -7.09 -9.58 4.44
CA THR A 180 -6.69 -10.98 4.21
C THR A 180 -7.86 -11.96 4.31
N GLY A 181 -8.98 -11.53 4.91
CA GLY A 181 -10.12 -12.34 5.28
C GLY A 181 -9.91 -13.17 6.55
N LEU A 182 -8.76 -13.05 7.22
CA LEU A 182 -8.45 -13.76 8.45
C LEU A 182 -8.89 -12.95 9.66
N ILE A 183 -9.70 -13.58 10.52
CA ILE A 183 -10.29 -12.93 11.71
C ILE A 183 -9.63 -13.46 12.99
N TYR A 184 -9.03 -12.54 13.75
CA TYR A 184 -8.41 -12.79 15.04
C TYR A 184 -9.35 -12.39 16.18
N GLY A 185 -9.32 -13.14 17.29
CA GLY A 185 -10.15 -12.85 18.47
C GLY A 185 -11.66 -12.82 18.19
N GLY A 186 -12.11 -13.40 17.07
CA GLY A 186 -13.50 -13.40 16.63
C GLY A 186 -14.01 -12.08 16.04
N ALA A 187 -13.19 -11.04 15.90
CA ALA A 187 -13.64 -9.74 15.39
C ALA A 187 -12.60 -8.92 14.61
N PHE A 188 -11.31 -9.18 14.78
CA PHE A 188 -10.24 -8.34 14.25
C PHE A 188 -9.74 -8.86 12.91
N GLU A 189 -10.06 -8.13 11.83
CA GLU A 189 -9.54 -8.40 10.50
C GLU A 189 -8.03 -8.16 10.45
N LEU A 190 -7.29 -9.14 9.93
CA LEU A 190 -5.86 -9.00 9.65
C LEU A 190 -5.66 -8.28 8.31
N TYR A 191 -4.86 -7.22 8.35
CA TYR A 191 -4.45 -6.45 7.18
C TYR A 191 -3.01 -6.77 6.81
N GLN A 192 -2.75 -6.86 5.50
CA GLN A 192 -1.42 -6.84 4.92
C GLN A 192 -1.11 -5.44 4.41
N TYR A 193 0.07 -4.93 4.77
CA TYR A 193 0.58 -3.64 4.34
C TYR A 193 1.86 -3.83 3.54
N PHE A 194 2.01 -3.02 2.49
CA PHE A 194 3.27 -2.85 1.78
C PHE A 194 3.74 -1.42 1.98
N ALA A 195 4.96 -1.27 2.49
CA ALA A 195 5.63 0.01 2.63
C ALA A 195 6.86 0.03 1.71
N ASP A 196 6.84 0.94 0.74
CA ASP A 196 7.94 1.15 -0.18
C ASP A 196 8.79 2.33 0.32
N LEU A 197 10.10 2.11 0.44
CA LEU A 197 11.03 3.08 0.98
C LEU A 197 11.60 3.91 -0.18
N ALA A 198 11.50 5.24 -0.07
CA ALA A 198 12.01 6.15 -1.09
C ALA A 198 13.53 5.98 -1.31
N GLU A 199 14.26 5.67 -0.24
CA GLU A 199 15.69 5.38 -0.30
C GLU A 199 15.94 3.99 0.27
N PRO A 200 16.69 3.13 -0.44
CA PRO A 200 17.03 1.81 0.07
C PRO A 200 17.89 1.88 1.35
N VAL A 201 17.65 0.97 2.27
CA VAL A 201 18.36 0.84 3.54
C VAL A 201 19.40 -0.28 3.43
N GLU A 202 20.67 0.08 3.66
CA GLU A 202 21.82 -0.79 3.50
C GLU A 202 22.37 -1.27 4.86
N ILE A 203 21.61 -2.12 5.55
CA ILE A 203 22.03 -2.73 6.83
C ILE A 203 21.84 -4.23 6.80
N SER A 204 22.85 -4.98 7.26
CA SER A 204 22.86 -6.44 7.23
C SER A 204 22.24 -7.09 8.45
N GLU A 205 22.10 -6.36 9.55
CA GLU A 205 21.41 -6.78 10.77
C GLU A 205 21.03 -5.53 11.56
N GLY A 206 19.99 -5.63 12.38
CA GLY A 206 19.54 -4.52 13.20
C GLY A 206 18.13 -4.70 13.70
N TRP A 207 17.49 -3.58 14.02
CA TRP A 207 16.13 -3.52 14.52
C TRP A 207 15.26 -2.66 13.62
N ILE A 208 14.00 -3.04 13.47
CA ILE A 208 12.96 -2.28 12.80
C ILE A 208 11.84 -1.96 13.78
N SER A 209 11.31 -0.74 13.72
CA SER A 209 10.08 -0.37 14.41
C SER A 209 9.05 0.16 13.41
N ILE A 210 7.82 -0.34 13.50
CA ILE A 210 6.67 0.10 12.70
C ILE A 210 5.62 0.63 13.66
N GLN A 211 5.28 1.92 13.55
CA GLN A 211 4.35 2.60 14.46
C GLN A 211 3.26 3.32 13.66
N GLY A 212 1.98 3.16 14.04
CA GLY A 212 0.88 4.00 13.54
C GLY A 212 0.98 5.45 14.07
N MET A 213 0.70 6.45 13.23
CA MET A 213 1.08 7.85 13.48
C MET A 213 -0.05 8.88 13.45
N ASP A 214 -1.28 8.50 13.06
CA ASP A 214 -2.40 9.43 12.94
C ASP A 214 -2.78 10.12 14.27
N GLY A 215 -2.32 9.56 15.39
CA GLY A 215 -2.54 10.08 16.74
C GLY A 215 -3.96 9.81 17.25
N ASN A 216 -4.72 8.95 16.59
CA ASN A 216 -6.09 8.63 16.93
C ASN A 216 -6.15 7.72 18.16
N PRO A 217 -6.73 8.17 19.28
CA PRO A 217 -6.83 7.35 20.49
C PRO A 217 -7.87 6.22 20.34
N GLU A 218 -8.68 6.22 19.29
CA GLU A 218 -9.74 5.24 19.03
C GLU A 218 -9.44 4.33 17.83
N CYS A 219 -8.21 4.37 17.30
CA CYS A 219 -7.76 3.35 16.36
C CYS A 219 -6.24 3.19 16.44
N TRP A 220 -5.78 2.04 16.91
CA TRP A 220 -4.36 1.74 17.02
C TRP A 220 -3.97 0.60 16.10
N PHE A 221 -2.81 0.73 15.48
CA PHE A 221 -2.13 -0.39 14.87
C PHE A 221 -1.59 -1.35 15.95
N ALA A 222 -1.85 -2.64 15.78
CA ALA A 222 -1.22 -3.70 16.55
C ALA A 222 -0.53 -4.71 15.63
N TRP A 223 0.78 -4.85 15.80
CA TRP A 223 1.67 -5.65 14.96
C TRP A 223 1.52 -7.13 15.30
N MET A 224 1.10 -7.92 14.31
CA MET A 224 0.86 -9.35 14.46
C MET A 224 2.15 -10.10 14.77
N SER A 225 2.06 -11.15 15.59
CA SER A 225 3.17 -12.04 15.89
C SER A 225 3.53 -12.94 14.70
N SER A 226 4.76 -13.41 14.71
CA SER A 226 5.24 -14.51 13.87
C SER A 226 5.67 -15.68 14.77
N LEU A 227 5.49 -16.90 14.27
CA LEU A 227 6.10 -18.11 14.85
C LEU A 227 7.48 -18.40 14.28
N ASP A 228 7.77 -17.82 13.11
CA ASP A 228 9.02 -17.96 12.41
C ASP A 228 9.84 -16.69 12.66
N GLY A 229 11.07 -16.84 13.13
CA GLY A 229 11.95 -15.70 13.26
C GLY A 229 13.28 -16.04 13.87
N TYR A 230 14.08 -14.99 14.07
CA TYR A 230 15.50 -15.12 14.28
C TYR A 230 15.84 -15.61 15.69
N ASP A 231 15.17 -15.08 16.70
CA ASP A 231 15.41 -15.41 18.12
C ASP A 231 14.14 -15.52 18.97
N SER A 232 12.94 -15.46 18.36
CA SER A 232 11.66 -15.57 19.07
C SER A 232 11.44 -14.45 20.09
N SER A 233 11.91 -13.24 19.79
CA SER A 233 11.91 -12.12 20.72
C SER A 233 11.79 -10.77 20.02
N SER A 234 10.72 -10.05 20.35
CA SER A 234 10.55 -8.64 20.00
C SER A 234 10.63 -7.75 21.25
N LEU A 235 10.70 -6.44 21.05
CA LEU A 235 10.70 -5.46 22.14
C LEU A 235 9.49 -4.55 22.05
N GLN A 236 8.97 -4.10 23.21
CA GLN A 236 7.90 -3.13 23.27
C GLN A 236 8.19 -2.03 24.28
N TRP A 237 8.29 -0.79 23.78
CA TRP A 237 8.38 0.42 24.57
C TRP A 237 6.99 0.91 24.97
N THR A 238 6.77 1.10 26.26
CA THR A 238 5.45 1.46 26.84
C THR A 238 5.30 2.94 27.16
N GLY A 239 6.18 3.80 26.63
CA GLY A 239 6.28 5.20 27.05
C GLY A 239 7.14 5.42 28.28
N SER A 240 7.50 4.36 29.01
CA SER A 240 8.30 4.45 30.24
C SER A 240 9.32 3.33 30.43
N SER A 241 9.04 2.13 29.91
CA SER A 241 9.97 1.01 29.93
C SER A 241 9.98 0.28 28.59
N LEU A 242 11.15 -0.26 28.24
CA LEU A 242 11.34 -1.21 27.17
C LEU A 242 11.23 -2.62 27.75
N ASN A 243 10.30 -3.41 27.24
CA ASN A 243 10.04 -4.76 27.72
C ASN A 243 10.29 -5.76 26.60
N ILE A 244 10.80 -6.94 26.97
CA ILE A 244 10.95 -8.06 26.03
C ILE A 244 9.60 -8.77 25.89
N VAL A 245 9.25 -9.14 24.67
CA VAL A 245 8.07 -9.90 24.32
C VAL A 245 8.52 -11.16 23.59
N GLU A 246 8.24 -12.34 24.15
CA GLU A 246 8.77 -13.65 23.70
C GLU A 246 8.06 -14.20 22.44
N VAL A 247 7.85 -13.35 21.44
CA VAL A 247 7.42 -13.71 20.08
C VAL A 247 8.04 -12.73 19.08
N ASP A 248 8.30 -13.18 17.87
CA ASP A 248 8.70 -12.33 16.76
C ASP A 248 7.48 -11.58 16.17
N ARG A 249 7.73 -10.63 15.28
CA ARG A 249 6.71 -9.85 14.56
C ARG A 249 6.62 -10.28 13.10
N ALA A 250 5.41 -10.16 12.57
CA ALA A 250 5.10 -10.55 11.21
C ALA A 250 5.60 -9.49 10.21
N LEU A 251 6.72 -9.75 9.56
CA LEU A 251 7.31 -8.86 8.55
C LEU A 251 8.17 -9.62 7.53
N CYS A 252 8.31 -9.03 6.35
CA CYS A 252 9.23 -9.47 5.32
C CYS A 252 9.96 -8.27 4.74
N LEU A 253 11.27 -8.38 4.61
CA LEU A 253 12.13 -7.36 4.01
C LEU A 253 12.47 -7.78 2.58
N GLN A 254 12.40 -6.84 1.64
CA GLN A 254 12.53 -7.12 0.22
C GLN A 254 13.37 -6.05 -0.48
N HIS A 255 13.95 -6.46 -1.61
CA HIS A 255 14.43 -5.56 -2.65
C HIS A 255 13.48 -5.67 -3.85
N GLN A 256 12.84 -4.57 -4.21
CA GLN A 256 11.93 -4.45 -5.34
C GLN A 256 12.46 -3.40 -6.31
N GLU A 257 12.68 -3.79 -7.57
CA GLU A 257 12.94 -2.80 -8.62
C GLU A 257 11.63 -2.09 -8.95
N PHE A 258 11.63 -0.75 -8.83
CA PHE A 258 10.50 0.09 -9.22
C PHE A 258 10.81 0.80 -10.53
N LEU A 259 9.95 0.65 -11.52
CA LEU A 259 10.05 1.36 -12.78
C LEU A 259 9.19 2.64 -12.71
N CYS A 260 9.81 3.82 -12.81
CA CYS A 260 9.06 5.07 -12.74
C CYS A 260 8.01 5.17 -13.84
N GLY A 261 6.75 5.38 -13.46
CA GLY A 261 5.61 5.39 -14.39
C GLY A 261 4.98 4.02 -14.69
N ASP A 262 5.49 2.92 -14.11
CA ASP A 262 4.82 1.61 -14.07
C ASP A 262 3.92 1.54 -12.82
N ILE A 263 2.68 1.99 -13.00
CA ILE A 263 1.73 2.28 -11.93
C ILE A 263 0.94 1.04 -11.54
N ASP A 264 0.68 0.16 -12.52
CA ASP A 264 0.01 -1.12 -12.27
C ASP A 264 0.99 -2.21 -11.79
N GLY A 265 2.31 -1.96 -11.87
CA GLY A 265 3.37 -2.81 -11.31
C GLY A 265 3.70 -4.02 -12.18
N ASN A 266 3.42 -3.95 -13.48
CA ASN A 266 3.64 -5.06 -14.41
C ASN A 266 5.04 -5.08 -15.05
N ASN A 267 5.92 -4.14 -14.65
CA ASN A 267 7.27 -3.89 -15.18
C ASN A 267 7.31 -3.36 -16.63
N VAL A 268 6.22 -2.76 -17.11
CA VAL A 268 6.12 -2.15 -18.45
C VAL A 268 5.42 -0.80 -18.34
N ILE A 269 6.06 0.27 -18.86
CA ILE A 269 5.43 1.58 -18.95
C ILE A 269 4.61 1.66 -20.24
N ASP A 270 3.29 1.71 -20.14
CA ASP A 270 2.37 1.87 -21.28
C ASP A 270 1.09 2.67 -20.97
N LEU A 271 0.08 2.56 -21.82
CA LEU A 271 -1.18 3.31 -21.66
C LEU A 271 -2.04 2.78 -20.50
N TYR A 272 -1.87 1.52 -20.10
CA TYR A 272 -2.58 0.94 -18.97
C TYR A 272 -2.19 1.61 -17.67
N ASP A 273 -0.93 2.02 -17.49
CA ASP A 273 -0.49 2.82 -16.33
C ASP A 273 -1.25 4.15 -16.23
N VAL A 274 -1.35 4.86 -17.35
CA VAL A 274 -2.10 6.12 -17.42
C VAL A 274 -3.56 5.90 -17.02
N ILE A 275 -4.18 4.84 -17.56
CA ILE A 275 -5.57 4.49 -17.27
C ILE A 275 -5.73 4.11 -15.80
N TYR A 276 -4.84 3.28 -15.27
CA TYR A 276 -4.81 2.83 -13.89
C TYR A 276 -4.72 4.01 -12.93
N PHE A 277 -3.82 4.96 -13.21
CA PHE A 277 -3.64 6.15 -12.38
C PHE A 277 -4.89 7.04 -12.36
N ILE A 278 -5.53 7.21 -13.52
CA ILE A 278 -6.82 7.93 -13.61
C ILE A 278 -7.89 7.23 -12.78
N PHE A 279 -7.97 5.90 -12.84
CA PHE A 279 -8.95 5.14 -12.06
C PHE A 279 -8.70 5.30 -10.57
N TYR A 280 -7.47 5.11 -10.13
CA TYR A 280 -7.08 5.31 -8.74
C TYR A 280 -7.42 6.73 -8.25
N LYS A 281 -6.91 7.77 -8.91
CA LYS A 281 -7.06 9.15 -8.43
C LYS A 281 -8.44 9.76 -8.61
N TYR A 282 -9.20 9.35 -9.62
CA TYR A 282 -10.45 10.04 -9.98
C TYR A 282 -11.69 9.15 -10.02
N LYS A 283 -11.54 7.84 -9.80
CA LYS A 283 -12.66 6.88 -9.88
C LYS A 283 -12.73 5.91 -8.70
N GLY A 284 -11.85 6.04 -7.70
CA GLY A 284 -11.81 5.12 -6.56
C GLY A 284 -11.37 3.71 -6.96
N GLY A 285 -10.52 3.60 -7.99
CA GLY A 285 -9.87 2.34 -8.34
C GLY A 285 -8.87 1.90 -7.27
N PRO A 286 -8.29 0.69 -7.41
CA PRO A 286 -7.30 0.17 -6.48
C PRO A 286 -6.07 1.08 -6.38
N ALA A 287 -5.36 1.01 -5.26
CA ALA A 287 -4.10 1.71 -5.10
C ALA A 287 -3.04 1.21 -6.12
N PRO A 288 -2.10 2.07 -6.55
CA PRO A 288 -0.94 1.69 -7.35
C PRO A 288 -0.11 0.63 -6.64
N ALA A 289 0.62 -0.17 -7.41
CA ALA A 289 1.51 -1.19 -6.86
C ALA A 289 2.61 -0.58 -5.98
N SER A 290 3.05 0.63 -6.31
CA SER A 290 3.90 1.48 -5.47
C SER A 290 3.56 2.94 -5.69
N MET A 291 3.40 3.69 -4.60
CA MET A 291 3.17 5.13 -4.69
C MET A 291 4.40 5.89 -5.21
N LEU A 292 5.60 5.33 -5.09
CA LEU A 292 6.85 5.93 -5.60
C LEU A 292 6.85 6.05 -7.13
N THR A 293 6.09 5.20 -7.83
CA THR A 293 6.02 5.22 -9.30
C THR A 293 5.10 6.32 -9.86
N THR A 294 4.41 7.08 -8.99
CA THR A 294 3.27 7.92 -9.38
C THR A 294 3.55 9.42 -9.44
N ASP A 295 4.64 9.89 -8.82
CA ASP A 295 5.18 11.25 -8.99
C ASP A 295 6.22 11.24 -10.12
N ILE A 296 5.72 11.27 -11.35
CA ILE A 296 6.45 11.01 -12.59
C ILE A 296 7.25 12.24 -13.02
N ASN A 297 6.76 13.42 -12.65
CA ASN A 297 7.42 14.69 -12.93
C ASN A 297 8.31 15.20 -11.77
N ARG A 298 8.34 14.48 -10.64
CA ARG A 298 9.15 14.75 -9.45
C ARG A 298 8.86 16.10 -8.83
N ASP A 299 7.57 16.45 -8.74
CA ASP A 299 7.10 17.70 -8.12
C ASP A 299 6.56 17.51 -6.70
N ASP A 300 6.70 16.31 -6.13
CA ASP A 300 6.18 15.85 -4.83
C ASP A 300 4.64 15.75 -4.78
N TYR A 301 3.94 15.83 -5.93
CA TYR A 301 2.48 15.70 -6.00
C TYR A 301 2.01 14.73 -7.09
N TYR A 302 1.47 13.58 -6.70
CA TYR A 302 0.83 12.62 -7.62
C TYR A 302 -0.53 13.09 -8.20
N ASN A 303 -0.55 13.81 -9.31
CA ASN A 303 -1.74 14.47 -9.84
C ASN A 303 -1.92 14.34 -11.37
N ILE A 304 -2.76 15.20 -11.96
CA ILE A 304 -3.03 15.16 -13.41
C ILE A 304 -1.80 15.55 -14.24
N LEU A 305 -0.84 16.27 -13.66
CA LEU A 305 0.40 16.65 -14.33
C LEU A 305 1.29 15.44 -14.60
N ASP A 306 1.34 14.46 -13.70
CA ASP A 306 2.03 13.18 -13.91
C ASP A 306 1.42 12.38 -15.05
N ILE A 307 0.09 12.30 -15.09
CA ILE A 307 -0.64 11.67 -16.19
C ILE A 307 -0.30 12.34 -17.53
N VAL A 308 -0.24 13.67 -17.55
CA VAL A 308 0.15 14.43 -18.76
C VAL A 308 1.62 14.19 -19.12
N PHE A 309 2.49 14.09 -18.12
CA PHE A 309 3.91 13.80 -18.30
C PHE A 309 4.09 12.41 -18.93
N LEU A 310 3.47 11.38 -18.35
CA LEU A 310 3.53 10.00 -18.83
C LEU A 310 3.02 9.87 -20.27
N LEU A 311 1.91 10.53 -20.61
CA LEU A 311 1.41 10.57 -21.99
C LEU A 311 2.36 11.28 -22.96
N SER A 312 3.09 12.30 -22.48
CA SER A 312 4.08 13.01 -23.30
C SER A 312 5.31 12.16 -23.56
N PHE A 313 5.78 11.41 -22.56
CA PHE A 313 6.81 10.39 -22.73
C PHE A 313 6.38 9.32 -23.74
N LEU A 314 5.19 8.73 -23.57
CA LEU A 314 4.72 7.63 -24.41
C LEU A 314 4.47 8.02 -25.88
N TYR A 315 4.03 9.25 -26.16
CA TYR A 315 3.49 9.61 -27.48
C TYR A 315 4.04 10.89 -28.12
N LYS A 316 4.90 11.65 -27.43
CA LYS A 316 5.35 12.98 -27.90
C LYS A 316 6.85 13.22 -27.74
N ASP A 317 7.65 12.15 -27.72
CA ASP A 317 9.10 12.23 -27.50
C ASP A 317 9.46 13.03 -26.24
N GLY A 318 8.61 12.93 -25.21
CA GLY A 318 8.83 13.57 -23.92
C GLY A 318 10.01 12.94 -23.16
N PRO A 319 10.50 13.61 -22.10
CA PRO A 319 11.58 13.08 -21.29
C PRO A 319 11.20 11.73 -20.64
N THR A 320 12.20 10.90 -20.37
CA THR A 320 12.02 9.67 -19.58
C THR A 320 11.50 10.01 -18.17
N PRO A 321 10.51 9.27 -17.65
CA PRO A 321 10.06 9.37 -16.26
C PRO A 321 11.21 9.28 -15.25
N VAL A 322 11.18 10.16 -14.25
CA VAL A 322 12.10 10.12 -13.10
C VAL A 322 11.26 10.32 -11.84
N CYS A 323 11.24 9.30 -11.00
CA CYS A 323 10.49 9.30 -9.76
C CYS A 323 11.45 9.54 -8.57
N PRO A 324 10.93 9.93 -7.40
CA PRO A 324 11.71 10.10 -6.18
C PRO A 324 12.63 8.94 -5.85
#